data_AF-A0A919I5Z2-F1
#
_entry.id   AF-A0A919I5Z2-F1
#
_cell.length_a   1.000
_cell.length_b   1.000
_cell.length_c   1.000
_cell.angle_alpha   90.00
_cell.angle_beta   90.00
_cell.angle_gamma   90.00
#
_symmetry.space_group_name_H-M   'P 1'
#
loop_
_entity.id
_entity.type
_entity.pdbx_description
1 polymer ?
#
loop_
_entity_poly.entity_id
_entity_poly.type
_entity_poly.pdbx_seq_one_letter_code
_entity_poly.pdbx_strand_id
1 'polypeptide(L)'
;MERRDYLKKQIDQLGRVLGKLLLDLTGFKNQQQIEFGFENTNQVLKQNLGLNVGELSEIEHDQLLLILKNEKRLSDEALNALSEILWWNADHTKDTSTRKNLYQQCLTILEYLETHDTTYSLDRHFKIEKLRVLSGNSSG
;
A
#
# COMPACT_ATOMS: atom_id res chain seq x y z
N MET A 1 -20.44 24.27 -1.05
CA MET A 1 -18.98 24.23 -1.30
C MET A 1 -18.21 23.62 -0.13
N GLU A 2 -18.50 23.99 1.11
CA GLU A 2 -17.73 23.58 2.32
C GLU A 2 -17.53 22.07 2.52
N ARG A 3 -18.55 21.23 2.25
CA ARG A 3 -18.45 19.78 2.46
C ARG A 3 -17.46 19.09 1.51
N ARG A 4 -17.34 19.58 0.26
CA ARG A 4 -16.39 19.05 -0.72
C ARG A 4 -14.96 19.43 -0.36
N ASP A 5 -14.74 20.65 0.10
CA ASP A 5 -13.40 21.11 0.53
C ASP A 5 -12.92 20.39 1.78
N TYR A 6 -13.83 20.13 2.73
CA TYR A 6 -13.51 19.34 3.93
C TYR A 6 -13.11 17.90 3.58
N LEU A 7 -13.88 17.25 2.70
CA LEU A 7 -13.57 15.90 2.21
C LEU A 7 -12.23 15.84 1.48
N LYS A 8 -11.95 16.80 0.59
CA LYS A 8 -10.68 16.88 -0.13
C LYS A 8 -9.50 17.02 0.83
N LYS A 9 -9.63 17.88 1.86
CA LYS A 9 -8.59 18.04 2.88
C LYS A 9 -8.27 16.74 3.63
N GLN A 10 -9.28 15.92 3.94
CA GLN A 10 -9.05 14.63 4.60
C GLN A 10 -8.30 13.64 3.70
N ILE A 11 -8.66 13.57 2.42
CA ILE A 11 -7.95 12.73 1.44
C ILE A 11 -6.49 13.18 1.30
N ASP A 12 -6.25 14.48 1.16
CA ASP A 12 -4.90 15.04 1.06
C ASP A 12 -4.08 14.84 2.35
N GLN A 13 -4.74 14.80 3.52
CA GLN A 13 -4.08 14.49 4.79
C GLN A 13 -3.64 13.03 4.84
N LEU A 14 -4.50 12.10 4.41
CA LEU A 14 -4.19 10.68 4.37
C LEU A 14 -2.98 10.38 3.46
N GLY A 15 -2.97 10.96 2.24
CA GLY A 15 -1.83 10.83 1.33
C GLY A 15 -0.52 11.33 1.95
N ARG A 16 -0.55 12.45 2.68
CA ARG A 16 0.63 12.99 3.39
C ARG A 16 1.09 12.09 4.53
N VAL A 17 0.17 11.52 5.30
CA VAL A 17 0.51 10.60 6.39
C VAL A 17 1.18 9.35 5.84
N LEU A 18 0.63 8.75 4.79
CA LEU A 18 1.22 7.57 4.15
C LEU A 18 2.57 7.90 3.50
N GLY A 19 2.70 9.04 2.82
CA GLY A 19 3.97 9.48 2.26
C GLY A 19 5.04 9.68 3.33
N LYS A 20 4.69 10.26 4.49
CA LYS A 20 5.62 10.40 5.62
C LYS A 20 6.04 9.04 6.19
N LEU A 21 5.07 8.14 6.41
CA LEU A 21 5.37 6.79 6.89
C LEU A 21 6.33 6.08 5.94
N LEU A 22 6.09 6.15 4.62
CA LEU A 22 6.98 5.56 3.63
C LEU A 22 8.41 6.11 3.73
N LEU A 23 8.57 7.44 3.84
CA LEU A 23 9.88 8.06 4.00
C LEU A 23 10.62 7.52 5.24
N ASP A 24 9.92 7.41 6.37
CA ASP A 24 10.49 6.86 7.60
C ASP A 24 10.97 5.41 7.39
N LEU A 25 10.15 4.57 6.75
CA LEU A 25 10.47 3.16 6.47
C LEU A 25 11.70 2.99 5.56
N THR A 26 11.84 3.82 4.52
CA THR A 26 13.01 3.76 3.62
C THR A 26 14.33 4.11 4.31
N GLY A 27 14.28 4.80 5.45
CA GLY A 27 15.46 5.17 6.24
C GLY A 27 15.96 4.08 7.19
N PHE A 28 15.18 3.02 7.42
CA PHE A 28 15.50 1.98 8.40
C PHE A 28 16.49 0.96 7.84
N LYS A 29 17.55 0.67 8.60
CA LYS A 29 18.69 -0.16 8.14
C LYS A 29 19.03 -1.32 9.07
N ASN A 30 18.59 -1.29 10.32
CA ASN A 30 18.90 -2.33 11.30
C ASN A 30 17.64 -3.01 11.83
N GLN A 31 17.81 -4.17 12.46
CA GLN A 31 16.72 -5.02 12.93
C GLN A 31 15.76 -4.32 13.90
N GLN A 32 16.28 -3.52 14.84
CA GLN A 32 15.46 -2.78 15.81
C GLN A 32 14.58 -1.74 15.11
N GLN A 33 15.12 -1.04 14.11
CA GLN A 33 14.37 -0.07 13.30
C GLN A 33 13.31 -0.77 12.43
N ILE A 34 13.61 -1.95 11.90
CA ILE A 34 12.64 -2.75 11.13
C ILE A 34 11.47 -3.18 12.03
N GLU A 35 11.75 -3.67 13.24
CA GLU A 35 10.72 -4.02 14.23
C GLU A 35 9.85 -2.81 14.59
N PHE A 36 10.47 -1.66 14.84
CA PHE A 36 9.75 -0.40 15.02
C PHE A 36 8.91 -0.02 13.79
N GLY A 37 9.43 -0.24 12.58
CA GLY A 37 8.72 0.00 11.33
C GLY A 37 7.43 -0.81 11.20
N PHE A 38 7.43 -2.07 11.64
CA PHE A 38 6.21 -2.88 11.69
C PHE A 38 5.16 -2.32 12.66
N GLU A 39 5.59 -2.00 13.88
CA GLU A 39 4.69 -1.46 14.90
C GLU A 39 4.11 -0.11 14.46
N ASN A 40 4.98 0.79 14.00
CA ASN A 40 4.59 2.11 13.51
C ASN A 40 3.65 2.01 12.30
N THR A 41 3.94 1.12 11.35
CA THR A 41 3.04 0.89 10.20
C THR A 41 1.66 0.45 10.68
N ASN A 42 1.58 -0.57 11.52
CA ASN A 42 0.30 -1.07 12.03
C ASN A 42 -0.48 0.01 12.77
N GLN A 43 0.20 0.80 13.60
CA GLN A 43 -0.42 1.90 14.32
C GLN A 43 -0.97 2.97 13.36
N VAL A 44 -0.16 3.44 12.42
CA VAL A 44 -0.56 4.49 11.46
C VAL A 44 -1.73 4.03 10.61
N LEU A 45 -1.67 2.81 10.07
CA LEU A 45 -2.76 2.25 9.26
C LEU A 45 -4.03 2.10 10.12
N LYS A 46 -3.93 1.59 11.35
CA LYS A 46 -5.11 1.42 12.21
C LYS A 46 -5.75 2.76 12.55
N GLN A 47 -4.95 3.79 12.83
CA GLN A 47 -5.45 5.12 13.17
C GLN A 47 -6.10 5.83 11.98
N ASN A 48 -5.57 5.66 10.77
CA ASN A 48 -5.99 6.45 9.62
C ASN A 48 -6.94 5.71 8.67
N LEU A 49 -6.83 4.37 8.59
CA LEU A 49 -7.64 3.51 7.73
C LEU A 49 -8.57 2.58 8.52
N GLY A 50 -8.34 2.40 9.82
CA GLY A 50 -9.05 1.40 10.63
C GLY A 50 -8.59 -0.04 10.39
N LEU A 51 -7.53 -0.23 9.60
CA LEU A 51 -6.98 -1.52 9.20
C LEU A 51 -5.49 -1.59 9.56
N ASN A 52 -4.97 -2.75 9.88
CA ASN A 52 -3.54 -3.01 10.05
C ASN A 52 -2.99 -3.85 8.88
N VAL A 53 -1.69 -4.14 8.88
CA VAL A 53 -1.03 -4.89 7.78
C VAL A 53 -1.59 -6.31 7.65
N GLY A 54 -1.86 -6.98 8.78
CA GLY A 54 -2.44 -8.33 8.79
C GLY A 54 -3.84 -8.34 8.18
N GLU A 55 -4.71 -7.44 8.64
CA GLU A 55 -6.07 -7.26 8.10
C GLU A 55 -6.03 -6.94 6.60
N LEU A 56 -5.12 -6.07 6.14
CA LEU A 56 -4.96 -5.77 4.72
C LEU A 56 -4.48 -6.99 3.90
N SER A 57 -3.65 -7.86 4.48
CA SER A 57 -3.16 -9.06 3.80
C SER A 57 -4.24 -10.15 3.68
N GLU A 58 -5.28 -10.10 4.51
CA GLU A 58 -6.37 -11.07 4.51
C GLU A 58 -7.56 -10.65 3.64
N ILE A 59 -7.61 -9.40 3.20
CA ILE A 59 -8.66 -8.93 2.29
C ILE A 59 -8.57 -9.69 0.96
N GLU A 60 -9.72 -10.18 0.48
CA GLU A 60 -9.79 -10.78 -0.85
C GLU A 60 -9.37 -9.76 -1.92
N HIS A 61 -8.51 -10.19 -2.85
CA HIS A 61 -7.91 -9.35 -3.88
C HIS A 61 -8.93 -8.51 -4.65
N ASP A 62 -10.06 -9.10 -5.01
CA ASP A 62 -11.12 -8.43 -5.77
C ASP A 62 -11.88 -7.39 -4.92
N GLN A 63 -11.84 -7.51 -3.60
CA GLN A 63 -12.48 -6.59 -2.65
C GLN A 63 -11.54 -5.47 -2.19
N LEU A 64 -10.22 -5.64 -2.33
CA LEU A 64 -9.24 -4.66 -1.85
C LEU A 64 -9.51 -3.26 -2.41
N LEU A 65 -9.58 -3.13 -3.75
CA LEU A 65 -9.78 -1.82 -4.38
C LEU A 65 -11.15 -1.23 -4.03
N LEU A 66 -12.17 -2.07 -3.86
CA LEU A 66 -13.50 -1.62 -3.42
C LEU A 66 -13.39 -0.92 -2.06
N ILE A 67 -12.74 -1.57 -1.09
CA ILE A 67 -12.55 -1.01 0.26
C ILE A 67 -11.69 0.26 0.19
N LEU A 68 -10.53 0.19 -0.46
CA LEU A 68 -9.57 1.29 -0.48
C LEU A 68 -10.12 2.54 -1.20
N LYS A 69 -10.83 2.37 -2.33
CA LYS A 69 -11.31 3.50 -3.14
C LYS A 69 -12.71 3.95 -2.77
N ASN A 70 -13.64 3.05 -2.50
CA ASN A 70 -15.03 3.45 -2.27
C ASN A 70 -15.30 3.75 -0.80
N GLU A 71 -14.77 2.93 0.10
CA GLU A 71 -14.99 3.11 1.54
C GLU A 71 -13.98 4.08 2.15
N LYS A 72 -12.68 3.85 1.90
CA LYS A 72 -11.59 4.66 2.47
C LYS A 72 -11.23 5.89 1.62
N ARG A 73 -11.71 5.96 0.38
CA ARG A 73 -11.56 7.11 -0.53
C ARG A 73 -10.10 7.55 -0.72
N LEU A 74 -9.19 6.57 -0.78
CA LEU A 74 -7.79 6.83 -1.06
C LEU A 74 -7.63 7.47 -2.44
N SER A 75 -6.81 8.53 -2.52
CA SER A 75 -6.36 9.06 -3.81
C SER A 75 -5.37 8.09 -4.45
N ASP A 76 -5.04 8.31 -5.72
CA ASP A 76 -4.10 7.47 -6.44
C ASP A 76 -2.67 7.62 -5.88
N GLU A 77 -2.31 8.81 -5.40
CA GLU A 77 -1.03 9.03 -4.70
C GLU A 77 -1.00 8.28 -3.37
N ALA A 78 -2.11 8.27 -2.64
CA ALA A 78 -2.22 7.57 -1.37
C ALA A 78 -2.21 6.04 -1.56
N LEU A 79 -2.85 5.55 -2.63
CA LEU A 79 -2.75 4.16 -3.06
C LEU A 79 -1.31 3.78 -3.41
N ASN A 80 -0.62 4.63 -4.17
CA ASN A 80 0.77 4.37 -4.52
C ASN A 80 1.69 4.35 -3.29
N ALA A 81 1.50 5.27 -2.33
CA ALA A 81 2.24 5.22 -1.07
C ALA A 81 1.92 3.94 -0.28
N LEU A 82 0.65 3.53 -0.26
CA LEU A 82 0.22 2.31 0.42
C LEU A 82 0.85 1.06 -0.20
N SER A 83 0.90 0.94 -1.53
CA SER A 83 1.54 -0.23 -2.17
C SER A 83 3.03 -0.33 -1.82
N GLU A 84 3.76 0.79 -1.75
CA GLU A 84 5.15 0.79 -1.30
C GLU A 84 5.30 0.39 0.18
N ILE A 85 4.39 0.86 1.05
CA ILE A 85 4.37 0.45 2.47
C ILE A 85 4.10 -1.05 2.58
N LEU A 86 3.12 -1.58 1.86
CA LEU A 86 2.78 -3.01 1.86
C LEU A 86 3.94 -3.85 1.32
N TRP A 87 4.61 -3.38 0.27
CA TRP A 87 5.80 -4.03 -0.26
C TRP A 87 6.89 -4.09 0.81
N TRP A 88 7.21 -2.96 1.43
CA TRP A 88 8.22 -2.91 2.50
C TRP A 88 7.90 -3.91 3.61
N ASN A 89 6.63 -4.02 4.02
CA ASN A 89 6.21 -4.99 5.02
C ASN A 89 6.37 -6.44 4.54
N ALA A 90 6.08 -6.72 3.26
CA ALA A 90 6.27 -8.03 2.65
C ALA A 90 7.76 -8.45 2.59
N ASP A 91 8.65 -7.53 2.20
CA ASP A 91 10.10 -7.78 2.13
C ASP A 91 10.70 -8.15 3.50
N HIS A 92 10.14 -7.61 4.58
CA HIS A 92 10.69 -7.75 5.92
C HIS A 92 9.96 -8.76 6.81
N THR A 93 8.73 -9.18 6.45
CA THR A 93 7.99 -10.14 7.28
C THR A 93 8.60 -11.54 7.18
N LYS A 94 8.61 -12.29 8.28
CA LYS A 94 9.10 -13.68 8.32
C LYS A 94 8.04 -14.69 7.88
N ASP A 95 6.77 -14.30 7.90
CA ASP A 95 5.66 -15.16 7.48
C ASP A 95 5.54 -15.16 5.95
N THR A 96 5.74 -16.34 5.35
CA THR A 96 5.69 -16.53 3.90
C THR A 96 4.28 -16.35 3.32
N SER A 97 3.24 -16.74 4.07
CA SER A 97 1.85 -16.59 3.63
C SER A 97 1.48 -15.11 3.59
N THR A 98 1.72 -14.40 4.71
CA THR A 98 1.53 -12.96 4.79
C THR A 98 2.33 -12.21 3.72
N ARG A 99 3.60 -12.58 3.52
CA ARG A 99 4.45 -12.00 2.45
C ARG A 99 3.80 -12.12 1.08
N LYS A 100 3.35 -13.32 0.70
CA LYS A 100 2.75 -13.57 -0.61
C LYS A 100 1.48 -12.75 -0.79
N ASN A 101 0.61 -12.73 0.21
CA ASN A 101 -0.63 -11.97 0.16
C ASN A 101 -0.34 -10.47 0.03
N LEU A 102 0.59 -9.93 0.82
CA LEU A 102 0.96 -8.52 0.73
C LEU A 102 1.51 -8.16 -0.65
N TYR A 103 2.34 -9.00 -1.28
CA TYR A 103 2.77 -8.78 -2.66
C TYR A 103 1.61 -8.79 -3.65
N GLN A 104 0.64 -9.67 -3.47
CA GLN A 104 -0.55 -9.67 -4.31
C GLN A 104 -1.39 -8.41 -4.09
N GLN A 105 -1.56 -7.92 -2.86
CA GLN A 105 -2.22 -6.63 -2.63
C GLN A 105 -1.47 -5.46 -3.29
N CYS A 106 -0.14 -5.47 -3.23
CA CYS A 106 0.69 -4.48 -3.94
C CYS A 106 0.44 -4.53 -5.45
N LEU A 107 0.43 -5.73 -6.02
CA LEU A 107 0.20 -5.94 -7.45
C LEU A 107 -1.17 -5.41 -7.86
N THR A 108 -2.23 -5.75 -7.12
CA THR A 108 -3.60 -5.27 -7.37
C THR A 108 -3.67 -3.74 -7.39
N ILE A 109 -3.02 -3.07 -6.43
CA ILE A 109 -2.99 -1.60 -6.37
C ILE A 109 -2.23 -1.03 -7.57
N LEU A 110 -1.05 -1.56 -7.89
CA LEU A 110 -0.21 -1.03 -8.95
C LEU A 110 -0.82 -1.27 -10.34
N GLU A 111 -1.47 -2.40 -10.58
CA GLU A 111 -2.18 -2.69 -11.84
C GLU A 111 -3.39 -1.76 -12.04
N TYR A 112 -4.12 -1.46 -10.96
CA TYR A 112 -5.16 -0.43 -10.99
C TYR A 112 -4.57 0.93 -11.38
N LEU A 113 -3.47 1.33 -10.72
CA LEU A 113 -2.81 2.59 -11.01
C LEU A 113 -2.24 2.64 -12.43
N GLU A 114 -1.69 1.55 -12.97
CA GLU A 114 -1.16 1.48 -14.34
C GLU A 114 -2.24 1.71 -15.40
N THR A 115 -3.47 1.29 -15.11
CA THR A 115 -4.61 1.39 -16.06
C THR A 115 -5.43 2.66 -15.92
N HIS A 116 -5.38 3.32 -14.75
CA HIS A 116 -6.23 4.47 -14.43
C HIS A 116 -5.47 5.80 -14.32
N ASP A 117 -4.15 5.75 -14.17
CA ASP A 117 -3.34 6.95 -14.17
C ASP A 117 -3.21 7.50 -15.59
N THR A 118 -3.27 8.82 -15.69
CA THR A 118 -3.11 9.54 -16.96
C THR A 118 -1.66 9.56 -17.43
N THR A 119 -0.71 9.30 -16.53
CA THR A 119 0.72 9.31 -16.83
C THR A 119 1.31 7.91 -16.71
N TYR A 120 1.83 7.40 -17.83
CA TYR A 120 2.58 6.15 -17.83
C TYR A 120 3.83 6.25 -16.96
N SER A 121 4.09 5.23 -16.13
CA SER A 121 5.26 5.16 -15.25
C SER A 121 6.08 3.89 -15.49
N LEU A 122 7.28 4.06 -16.06
CA LEU A 122 8.23 2.96 -16.24
C LEU A 122 8.55 2.25 -14.92
N ASP A 123 8.71 3.00 -13.84
CA ASP A 123 8.98 2.45 -12.50
C ASP A 123 7.84 1.50 -12.05
N ARG A 124 6.59 1.92 -12.25
CA ARG A 124 5.40 1.12 -11.93
C ARG A 124 5.33 -0.15 -12.75
N HIS A 125 5.59 -0.04 -14.05
CA HIS A 125 5.64 -1.18 -14.95
C HIS A 125 6.67 -2.22 -14.49
N PHE A 126 7.91 -1.82 -14.17
CA PHE A 126 8.93 -2.73 -13.66
C PHE A 126 8.56 -3.37 -12.32
N LYS A 127 7.91 -2.60 -11.44
CA LYS A 127 7.42 -3.10 -10.14
C LYS A 127 6.34 -4.16 -10.30
N ILE A 128 5.38 -3.95 -11.21
CA ILE A 128 4.34 -4.93 -11.55
C ILE A 128 4.97 -6.24 -12.02
N GLU A 129 5.90 -6.17 -12.98
CA GLU A 129 6.57 -7.36 -13.52
C GLU A 129 7.33 -8.13 -12.42
N LYS A 130 8.04 -7.41 -11.54
CA LYS A 130 8.73 -8.02 -10.40
C LYS A 130 7.74 -8.69 -9.43
N LEU A 131 6.62 -8.05 -9.12
CA LEU A 131 5.62 -8.59 -8.20
C LEU A 131 4.89 -9.81 -8.78
N ARG A 132 4.67 -9.89 -10.10
CA ARG A 132 4.10 -11.08 -10.76
C ARG A 132 4.95 -12.33 -10.48
N VAL A 133 6.26 -12.20 -10.58
CA VAL A 133 7.20 -13.27 -10.23
C VAL A 133 7.14 -13.60 -8.72
N LEU A 134 7.17 -12.59 -7.85
CA LEU A 134 7.23 -12.78 -6.39
C LEU A 134 5.92 -13.30 -5.76
N SER A 135 4.78 -12.95 -6.35
CA SER A 135 3.45 -13.39 -5.93
C SER A 135 3.06 -14.78 -6.45
N GLY A 136 3.87 -15.37 -7.32
CA GLY A 136 3.60 -16.67 -7.95
C GLY A 136 2.64 -16.61 -9.14
N ASN A 137 2.32 -15.41 -9.66
CA ASN A 137 1.61 -15.21 -10.90
C ASN A 137 2.61 -15.15 -12.06
N SER A 138 3.32 -16.25 -12.31
CA SER A 138 4.05 -16.41 -13.56
C SER A 138 3.04 -16.70 -14.67
N SER A 139 2.57 -15.67 -15.36
CA SER A 139 1.92 -15.81 -16.66
C SER A 139 2.97 -16.32 -17.66
N GLY A 140 2.91 -17.62 -17.95
CA GLY A 140 3.46 -18.21 -19.17
C GLY A 140 2.39 -18.24 -20.25
#